data_AF-A0A356BZR6-F1
#
_entry.id   AF-A0A356BZR6-F1
#
_cell.length_a   1.000
_cell.length_b   1.000
_cell.length_c   1.000
_cell.angle_alpha   90.00
_cell.angle_beta   90.00
_cell.angle_gamma   90.00
#
_symmetry.space_group_name_H-M   'P 1'
#
loop_
_entity.id
_entity.type
_entity.pdbx_description
1 polymer ?
#
loop_
_entity_poly.entity_id
_entity_poly.type
_entity_poly.pdbx_seq_one_letter_code
_entity_poly.pdbx_strand_id
1 'polypeptide(L)' 'MPRGPKPDNRRDNVDKLREQVVNTIENLEASHDTLHMDLPEEQKEAIRAKNRRREHSIAGKREEIRDEYEFQQKQEH' A
#
# COMPACT_ATOMS: atom_id res chain seq x y z
N MET A 1 1.33 -18.37 -17.88
CA MET A 1 0.27 -17.34 -17.83
C MET A 1 0.94 -15.99 -17.64
N PRO A 2 0.81 -15.02 -18.57
CA PRO A 2 1.36 -13.70 -18.31
C PRO A 2 0.51 -13.05 -17.22
N ARG A 3 1.11 -12.78 -16.06
CA ARG A 3 0.50 -11.89 -15.05
C ARG A 3 0.72 -10.44 -15.50
N GLY A 4 0.11 -10.09 -16.63
CA GLY A 4 -0.08 -8.68 -17.00
C GLY A 4 -1.33 -8.17 -16.28
N PRO A 5 -1.38 -6.89 -15.88
CA PRO A 5 -2.59 -6.29 -15.33
C PRO A 5 -3.75 -6.55 -16.29
N LYS A 6 -4.86 -7.06 -15.75
CA LYS A 6 -6.05 -7.37 -16.57
C LYS A 6 -6.48 -6.06 -17.28
N PRO A 7 -6.71 -6.09 -18.59
CA PRO A 7 -7.12 -4.92 -19.35
C PRO A 7 -8.49 -4.38 -18.95
N ASP A 8 -9.30 -5.17 -18.24
CA ASP A 8 -10.59 -4.75 -17.72
C ASP A 8 -10.40 -3.67 -16.65
N ASN A 9 -10.65 -2.42 -17.07
CA ASN A 9 -10.67 -1.19 -16.28
C ASN A 9 -9.39 -0.88 -15.51
N ARG A 10 -8.33 -0.50 -16.24
CA ARG A 10 -7.16 0.16 -15.62
C ARG A 10 -7.52 1.42 -14.82
N ARG A 11 -8.68 2.03 -15.09
CA ARG A 11 -9.25 3.10 -14.26
C ARG A 11 -9.53 2.65 -12.82
N ASP A 12 -10.08 1.45 -12.64
CA ASP A 12 -10.41 0.92 -11.31
C ASP A 12 -9.15 0.50 -10.53
N ASN A 13 -8.02 0.26 -11.22
CA ASN A 13 -6.76 -0.11 -10.56
C ASN A 13 -6.21 1.03 -9.71
N VAL A 14 -6.28 2.27 -10.19
CA VAL A 14 -5.83 3.44 -9.42
C VAL A 14 -6.66 3.57 -8.14
N ASP A 15 -7.99 3.48 -8.23
CA ASP A 15 -8.86 3.60 -7.07
C ASP A 15 -8.66 2.47 -6.06
N LYS A 16 -8.51 1.23 -6.52
CA LYS A 16 -8.19 0.08 -5.65
C LYS A 16 -6.83 0.21 -4.99
N LEU A 17 -5.80 0.66 -5.72
CA LEU A 17 -4.48 0.87 -5.15
C LEU A 17 -4.50 2.00 -4.11
N ARG A 18 -5.24 3.09 -4.37
CA ARG A 18 -5.44 4.18 -3.42
C ARG A 18 -6.14 3.70 -2.15
N GLU A 19 -7.23 2.94 -2.28
CA GLU A 19 -7.94 2.36 -1.15
C GLU A 19 -7.02 1.45 -0.33
N GLN A 20 -6.27 0.56 -0.99
CA GLN A 20 -5.30 -0.29 -0.31
C GLN A 20 -4.20 0.50 0.40
N VAL A 21 -3.73 1.62 -0.18
CA VAL A 21 -2.75 2.50 0.47
C VAL A 21 -3.35 3.13 1.73
N VAL A 22 -4.54 3.71 1.64
CA VAL A 22 -5.24 4.33 2.78
C VAL A 22 -5.44 3.30 3.90
N ASN A 23 -6.03 2.15 3.59
CA ASN A 23 -6.21 1.05 4.56
C ASN A 23 -4.86 0.61 5.17
N THR A 24 -3.77 0.61 4.40
CA THR A 24 -2.45 0.22 4.94
C THR A 24 -1.88 1.29 5.88
N ILE A 25 -2.12 2.57 5.60
CA ILE A 25 -1.72 3.71 6.44
C ILE A 25 -2.51 3.69 7.76
N GLU A 26 -3.83 3.53 7.72
CA GLU A 26 -4.66 3.42 8.93
C GLU A 26 -4.21 2.25 9.81
N ASN A 27 -3.91 1.10 9.20
CA ASN A 27 -3.35 -0.05 9.92
C ASN A 27 -1.95 0.21 10.50
N LEU A 28 -1.15 1.06 9.85
CA LEU A 28 0.18 1.45 10.34
C LEU A 28 0.04 2.36 11.56
N GLU A 29 -0.83 3.36 11.48
CA GLU A 29 -1.15 4.30 12.57
C GLU A 29 -1.71 3.57 13.79
N ALA A 30 -2.74 2.72 13.60
CA ALA A 30 -3.28 1.91 14.69
C ALA A 30 -2.22 0.98 15.31
N SER A 31 -1.24 0.51 14.52
CA SER A 31 -0.14 -0.30 15.06
C SER A 31 0.86 0.52 15.87
N HIS A 32 0.99 1.83 15.61
CA HIS A 32 1.80 2.72 16.46
C HIS A 32 1.15 2.93 17.82
N ASP A 33 -0.17 3.09 17.87
CA ASP A 33 -0.91 3.14 19.15
C ASP A 33 -0.68 1.87 19.98
N THR A 34 -0.67 0.70 19.32
CA THR A 34 -0.34 -0.57 19.97
C THR A 34 1.09 -0.59 20.55
N LEU A 35 2.07 0.08 19.93
CA LEU A 35 3.44 0.14 20.46
C LEU A 35 3.55 0.97 21.75
N HIS A 36 2.60 1.86 22.01
CA HIS A 36 2.53 2.63 23.25
C HIS A 36 1.96 1.82 24.43
N MET A 37 1.37 0.65 24.18
CA MET A 37 0.88 -0.25 25.22
C MET A 37 2.01 -1.02 25.89
N ASP A 38 1.71 -1.55 27.08
CA ASP A 38 2.67 -2.35 27.84
C ASP A 38 2.73 -3.79 27.31
N LEU A 39 3.50 -3.95 26.24
CA LEU A 39 3.70 -5.22 25.53
C LEU A 39 5.13 -5.75 25.74
N PRO A 40 5.32 -7.08 25.71
CA PRO A 40 6.65 -7.69 25.66
C PRO A 40 7.48 -7.18 24.47
N GLU A 41 8.79 -7.07 24.65
CA GLU A 41 9.68 -6.51 23.63
C GLU A 41 9.62 -7.28 22.31
N GLU A 42 9.54 -8.61 22.35
CA GLU A 42 9.38 -9.45 21.16
C GLU A 42 8.13 -9.08 20.33
N GLN A 43 7.01 -8.77 20.99
CA GLN A 43 5.80 -8.33 20.31
C GLN A 43 5.98 -6.93 19.70
N LYS A 44 6.64 -6.01 20.43
CA LYS A 44 6.96 -4.67 19.91
C LYS A 44 7.87 -4.76 18.68
N GLU A 45 8.88 -5.62 18.70
CA GLU A 45 9.76 -5.86 17.55
C GLU A 45 9.00 -6.45 16.35
N ALA A 46 8.11 -7.42 16.58
CA ALA A 46 7.28 -8.00 15.52
C ALA A 46 6.36 -6.93 14.88
N ILE A 47 5.76 -6.05 15.69
CA ILE A 47 4.94 -4.93 15.20
C ILE A 47 5.81 -3.97 14.38
N ARG A 48 6.98 -3.56 14.88
CA ARG A 48 7.92 -2.69 14.13
C ARG A 48 8.35 -3.31 12.80
N ALA A 49 8.67 -4.60 12.78
CA ALA A 49 9.02 -5.31 11.55
C ALA A 49 7.85 -5.35 10.56
N LYS A 50 6.62 -5.54 11.04
CA LYS A 50 5.41 -5.48 10.21
C LYS A 50 5.17 -4.07 9.67
N ASN A 51 5.39 -3.04 10.48
CA ASN A 51 5.29 -1.64 10.09
C ASN A 51 6.29 -1.29 8.97
N ARG A 52 7.56 -1.69 9.09
CA ARG A 52 8.55 -1.52 8.01
C ARG A 52 8.12 -2.16 6.68
N ARG A 53 7.51 -3.36 6.74
CA ARG A 53 6.98 -4.01 5.53
C ARG A 53 5.78 -3.26 4.94
N ARG A 54 4.91 -2.69 5.78
CA ARG A 54 3.78 -1.86 5.34
C ARG A 54 4.26 -0.59 4.65
N GLU A 55 5.27 0.09 5.20
CA GLU A 55 5.90 1.26 4.58
C GLU A 55 6.43 0.95 3.18
N HIS A 56 7.17 -0.16 3.04
CA HIS A 56 7.65 -0.60 1.73
C HIS A 56 6.51 -0.92 0.76
N SER A 57 5.44 -1.58 1.24
CA SER A 57 4.25 -1.84 0.41
C SER A 57 3.53 -0.57 -0.03
N ILE A 58 3.43 0.44 0.85
CA ILE A 58 2.85 1.75 0.51
C ILE A 58 3.70 2.44 -0.56
N ALA A 59 5.03 2.42 -0.42
CA ALA A 59 5.93 3.02 -1.40
C ALA A 59 5.75 2.39 -2.79
N GLY A 60 5.76 1.05 -2.89
CA GLY A 60 5.54 0.35 -4.15
C GLY A 60 4.17 0.65 -4.78
N LYS A 61 3.09 0.64 -3.98
CA LYS A 61 1.75 1.00 -4.49
C LYS A 61 1.66 2.44 -4.97
N ARG A 62 2.37 3.39 -4.31
CA ARG A 62 2.41 4.80 -4.73
C ARG A 62 3.12 4.96 -6.08
N GLU A 63 4.18 4.19 -6.30
CA GLU A 63 4.87 4.13 -7.60
C GLU A 63 3.95 3.54 -8.68
N GLU A 64 3.27 2.41 -8.40
CA GLU A 64 2.30 1.81 -9.32
C GLU A 64 1.15 2.76 -9.68
N ILE A 65 0.60 3.51 -8.70
CA ILE A 65 -0.44 4.52 -8.94
C ILE A 65 0.06 5.60 -9.91
N ARG A 66 1.31 6.04 -9.73
CA ARG A 66 1.90 7.06 -10.60
C ARG A 66 2.05 6.53 -12.02
N ASP A 67 2.57 5.33 -12.19
CA ASP A 67 2.76 4.70 -13.49
C ASP A 67 1.42 4.51 -14.22
N GLU A 68 0.37 4.10 -13.50
CA GLU A 68 -0.98 3.99 -14.06
C GLU A 68 -1.57 5.36 -14.44
N TYR A 69 -1.32 6.41 -13.65
CA TYR A 69 -1.70 7.78 -14.02
C TYR A 69 -1.01 8.25 -15.29
N GLU A 70 0.31 8.05 -15.40
CA GLU A 70 1.09 8.39 -16.59
C GLU A 70 0.63 7.59 -17.82
N PHE A 71 0.28 6.32 -17.64
CA PHE A 71 -0.31 5.50 -18.70
C PHE A 71 -1.66 6.06 -19.16
N GLN A 72 -2.58 6.39 -18.24
CA GLN A 72 -3.90 6.94 -18.57
C GLN A 72 -3.79 8.27 -19.34
N GLN A 73 -2.91 9.17 -18.91
CA GLN A 73 -2.69 10.46 -19.60
C GLN A 73 -2.16 10.27 -21.02
N LYS A 74 -1.30 9.27 -21.25
CA LYS A 74 -0.80 8.93 -22.60
C LYS A 74 -1.85 8.26 -23.49
N GLN A 75 -2.88 7.62 -22.92
CA GLN A 75 -3.96 7.00 -23.68
C GLN A 75 -5.09 7.99 -24.02
N GLU A 76 -5.24 9.07 -23.26
CA GLU A 76 -6.23 10.13 -23.53
C GLU A 76 -5.78 11.13 -24.62
N HIS A 77 -4.60 10.94 -25.22
CA HIS A 77 -3.96 11.86 -26.18
C HIS A 77 -3.58 11.17 -27.49
#